data_AF-A0A101USR1-F1
#
_entry.id   AF-A0A101USR1-F1
#
_cell.length_a   1.000
_cell.length_b   1.000
_cell.length_c   1.000
_cell.angle_alpha   90.00
_cell.angle_beta   90.00
_cell.angle_gamma   90.00
#
_symmetry.space_group_name_H-M   'P 1'
#
loop_
_entity.id
_entity.type
_entity.pdbx_description
1 polymer ?
#
loop_
_entity_poly.entity_id
_entity_poly.type
_entity_poly.pdbx_seq_one_letter_code
_entity_poly.pdbx_strand_id
1 'polypeptide(L)'
;MPAAGETERAPNIGKAVWESAGERAKSEGLPLIWIMSRALTDYAAGALTLSRTTASSEAGPRRGRTIFATDTVWTSAGRRRAKDQVRSMSALCEILLDAYARGEIHPYACMVTTAQRDELKQTTPAPVAA
;
A
#
# COMPACT_ATOMS: atom_id res chain seq x y z
N MET A 1 -12.66 -6.42 -12.23
CA MET A 1 -12.80 -5.56 -13.41
C MET A 1 -12.22 -4.20 -13.03
N PRO A 2 -11.27 -3.64 -13.79
CA PRO A 2 -10.67 -2.34 -13.50
C PRO A 2 -11.75 -1.24 -13.51
N ALA A 3 -11.58 -0.20 -12.69
CA ALA A 3 -12.42 0.99 -12.79
C ALA A 3 -12.16 1.72 -14.12
N ALA A 4 -13.08 2.59 -14.53
CA ALA A 4 -12.90 3.39 -15.75
C ALA A 4 -11.57 4.17 -15.72
N GLY A 5 -10.69 3.91 -16.69
CA GLY A 5 -9.36 4.52 -16.78
C GLY A 5 -8.24 3.79 -16.03
N GLU A 6 -8.53 2.69 -15.33
CA GLU A 6 -7.52 1.82 -14.74
C GLU A 6 -7.06 0.74 -15.72
N THR A 7 -5.76 0.45 -15.71
CA THR A 7 -5.17 -0.65 -16.45
C THR A 7 -4.78 -1.76 -15.48
N GLU A 8 -5.01 -3.00 -15.87
CA GLU A 8 -4.45 -4.16 -15.18
C GLU A 8 -2.93 -4.21 -15.36
N ARG A 9 -2.19 -4.41 -14.27
CA ARG A 9 -0.73 -4.59 -14.26
C ARG A 9 -0.38 -5.86 -13.49
N ALA A 10 0.72 -6.51 -13.89
CA ALA A 10 1.20 -7.74 -13.26
C ALA A 10 2.67 -7.63 -12.83
N PRO A 11 3.03 -6.79 -11.83
CA PRO A 11 4.37 -6.78 -11.26
C PRO A 11 4.76 -8.16 -10.71
N ASN A 12 6.04 -8.51 -10.84
CA ASN A 12 6.61 -9.73 -10.26
C ASN A 12 6.89 -9.52 -8.77
N ILE A 13 6.05 -10.11 -7.91
CA ILE A 13 6.13 -9.96 -6.46
C ILE A 13 6.48 -11.30 -5.83
N GLY A 14 7.40 -11.28 -4.86
CA GLY A 14 7.76 -12.46 -4.09
C GLY A 14 6.59 -13.03 -3.29
N LYS A 15 6.49 -14.37 -3.27
CA LYS A 15 5.42 -15.10 -2.60
C LYS A 15 5.26 -14.68 -1.14
N ALA A 16 6.37 -14.61 -0.38
CA ALA A 16 6.32 -14.32 1.04
C ALA A 16 5.79 -12.91 1.34
N VAL A 17 6.17 -11.93 0.52
CA VAL A 17 5.69 -10.54 0.66
C VAL A 17 4.19 -10.46 0.36
N TRP A 18 3.75 -11.11 -0.72
CA TRP A 18 2.33 -11.14 -1.09
C TRP A 18 1.47 -11.81 -0.02
N GLU A 19 1.92 -12.93 0.54
CA GLU A 19 1.21 -13.65 1.60
C GLU A 19 1.17 -12.85 2.89
N SER A 20 2.29 -12.28 3.33
CA SER A 20 2.35 -11.47 4.56
C SER A 20 1.46 -10.23 4.48
N ALA A 21 1.51 -9.49 3.36
CA ALA A 21 0.62 -8.37 3.11
C ALA A 21 -0.84 -8.82 3.01
N GLY A 22 -1.09 -9.99 2.42
CA GLY A 22 -2.42 -10.58 2.32
C GLY A 22 -3.04 -10.95 3.67
N GLU A 23 -2.27 -11.55 4.59
CA GLU A 23 -2.75 -11.86 5.93
C GLU A 23 -3.09 -10.60 6.72
N ARG A 24 -2.27 -9.55 6.59
CA ARG A 24 -2.58 -8.26 7.19
C ARG A 24 -3.85 -7.65 6.60
N ALA A 25 -3.97 -7.61 5.29
CA ALA A 25 -5.14 -7.10 4.59
C ALA A 25 -6.41 -7.82 5.04
N LYS A 26 -6.37 -9.15 5.20
CA LYS A 26 -7.47 -9.95 5.75
C LYS A 26 -7.81 -9.53 7.19
N SER A 27 -6.80 -9.35 8.06
CA SER A 27 -7.03 -8.91 9.45
C SER A 27 -7.69 -7.53 9.55
N GLU A 28 -7.45 -6.67 8.56
CA GLU A 28 -8.04 -5.33 8.45
C GLU A 28 -9.37 -5.32 7.66
N GLY A 29 -9.81 -6.46 7.12
CA GLY A 29 -11.01 -6.56 6.30
C GLY A 29 -10.92 -5.87 4.94
N LEU A 30 -9.70 -5.65 4.44
CA LEU A 30 -9.43 -4.86 3.22
C LEU A 30 -8.95 -5.75 2.06
N PRO A 31 -9.34 -5.46 0.80
CA PRO A 31 -8.79 -6.15 -0.35
C PRO A 31 -7.33 -5.75 -0.58
N LEU A 32 -6.41 -6.73 -0.66
CA LEU A 32 -4.98 -6.48 -0.89
C LEU A 32 -4.71 -5.70 -2.19
N ILE A 33 -5.47 -6.00 -3.25
CA ILE A 33 -5.35 -5.29 -4.54
C ILE A 33 -5.66 -3.80 -4.34
N TRP A 34 -6.70 -3.48 -3.58
CA TRP A 34 -7.08 -2.09 -3.28
C TRP A 34 -6.01 -1.38 -2.46
N ILE A 35 -5.46 -2.05 -1.43
CA ILE A 35 -4.34 -1.53 -0.62
C ILE A 35 -3.15 -1.17 -1.53
N MET A 36 -2.79 -2.07 -2.44
CA MET A 36 -1.67 -1.87 -3.35
C MET A 36 -1.91 -0.72 -4.33
N SER A 37 -3.11 -0.65 -4.94
CA SER A 37 -3.51 0.46 -5.82
C SER A 37 -3.47 1.80 -5.09
N ARG A 38 -3.92 1.84 -3.83
CA ARG A 38 -3.92 3.03 -3.00
C ARG A 38 -2.49 3.45 -2.60
N ALA A 39 -1.68 2.53 -2.11
CA ALA A 39 -0.29 2.79 -1.74
C ALA A 39 0.52 3.31 -2.94
N LEU A 40 0.30 2.74 -4.13
CA LEU A 40 0.95 3.21 -5.36
C LEU A 40 0.50 4.62 -5.75
N THR A 41 -0.79 4.94 -5.55
CA THR A 41 -1.34 6.28 -5.80
C THR A 41 -0.75 7.31 -4.84
N ASP A 42 -0.72 7.02 -3.54
CA ASP A 42 -0.16 7.91 -2.52
C ASP A 42 1.36 8.10 -2.72
N TYR A 43 2.06 7.05 -3.15
CA TYR A 43 3.46 7.15 -3.56
C TYR A 43 3.63 7.99 -4.84
N ALA A 44 2.78 7.83 -5.85
CA ALA A 44 2.87 8.65 -7.06
C ALA A 44 2.62 10.14 -6.76
N ALA A 45 1.75 10.44 -5.79
CA ALA A 45 1.34 11.79 -5.41
C ALA A 45 2.33 12.53 -4.49
N GLY A 46 3.37 11.87 -3.96
CA GLY A 46 4.25 12.50 -2.98
C GLY A 46 3.88 12.22 -1.51
N ALA A 47 2.66 11.76 -1.25
CA ALA A 47 2.10 11.61 0.10
C ALA A 47 2.74 10.48 0.91
N LEU A 48 3.25 9.45 0.23
CA LEU A 48 3.98 8.34 0.84
C LEU A 48 5.47 8.43 0.48
N THR A 49 6.35 8.30 1.47
CA THR A 49 7.80 8.24 1.26
C THR A 49 8.31 6.86 1.65
N LEU A 50 9.26 6.34 0.87
CA LEU A 50 9.84 5.02 1.13
C LEU A 50 10.93 5.12 2.19
N SER A 51 10.78 4.37 3.29
CA SER A 51 11.84 4.20 4.29
C SER A 51 12.99 3.34 3.78
N ARG A 52 12.73 2.51 2.74
CA ARG A 52 13.70 1.59 2.13
C ARG A 52 13.55 1.61 0.61
N THR A 53 14.66 1.52 -0.09
CA THR A 53 14.70 1.54 -1.57
C THR A 53 15.04 0.17 -2.17
N THR A 54 15.34 -0.82 -1.32
CA THR A 54 15.64 -2.21 -1.69
C THR A 54 14.52 -3.15 -1.28
N ALA A 55 14.09 -3.99 -2.22
CA ALA A 55 13.13 -5.06 -1.94
C ALA A 55 13.76 -6.16 -1.06
N SER A 56 12.93 -6.88 -0.30
CA SER A 56 13.39 -7.92 0.62
C SER A 56 14.06 -9.07 -0.14
N SER A 57 15.26 -9.46 0.29
CA SER A 57 15.97 -10.63 -0.23
C SER A 57 15.26 -11.94 0.11
N GLU A 58 14.43 -11.96 1.17
CA GLU A 58 13.70 -13.13 1.67
C GLU A 58 12.36 -13.37 0.96
N ALA A 59 12.03 -12.57 -0.07
CA ALA A 59 10.73 -12.60 -0.72
C ALA A 59 10.39 -13.92 -1.46
N GLY A 60 11.40 -14.78 -1.67
CA GLY A 60 11.24 -16.10 -2.29
C GLY A 60 10.91 -16.04 -3.79
N PRO A 61 10.25 -17.07 -4.36
CA PRO A 61 9.91 -17.12 -5.78
C PRO A 61 8.92 -16.01 -6.14
N ARG A 62 9.17 -15.32 -7.25
CA ARG A 62 8.38 -14.18 -7.73
C ARG A 62 7.39 -14.61 -8.81
N ARG A 63 6.18 -14.05 -8.78
CA ARG A 63 5.15 -14.28 -9.81
C ARG A 63 4.41 -12.98 -10.12
N GLY A 64 3.88 -12.87 -11.32
CA GLY A 64 2.99 -11.77 -11.71
C GLY A 64 1.75 -11.74 -10.82
N ARG A 65 1.50 -10.60 -10.17
CA ARG A 65 0.32 -10.38 -9.32
C ARG A 65 -0.50 -9.22 -9.87
N THR A 66 -1.78 -9.48 -10.11
CA THR A 66 -2.71 -8.49 -10.63
C THR A 66 -2.88 -7.33 -9.66
N ILE A 67 -2.68 -6.11 -10.17
CA ILE A 67 -2.99 -4.85 -9.50
C ILE A 67 -3.64 -3.90 -10.52
N PHE A 68 -4.40 -2.91 -10.06
CA PHE A 68 -5.01 -1.90 -10.92
C PHE A 68 -4.38 -0.54 -10.68
N ALA A 69 -4.02 0.15 -11.76
CA ALA A 69 -3.51 1.51 -11.70
C ALA A 69 -3.80 2.25 -13.00
N THR A 70 -4.11 3.54 -12.91
CA THR A 70 -4.17 4.41 -14.09
C THR A 70 -2.78 4.57 -14.71
N ASP A 71 -2.71 4.84 -16.01
CA ASP A 71 -1.44 5.12 -16.70
C ASP A 71 -0.69 6.31 -16.06
N THR A 72 -1.42 7.32 -15.61
CA THR A 72 -0.85 8.50 -14.95
C THR A 72 -0.19 8.15 -13.62
N VAL A 73 -0.84 7.32 -12.79
CA VAL A 73 -0.25 6.84 -11.53
C VAL A 73 0.97 5.99 -11.81
N TRP A 74 0.86 5.04 -12.75
CA TRP A 74 1.96 4.14 -13.11
C TRP A 74 3.20 4.90 -13.60
N THR A 75 3.01 5.87 -14.49
CA THR A 75 4.07 6.69 -15.06
C THR A 75 4.68 7.63 -14.02
N SER A 76 3.87 8.24 -13.16
CA SER A 76 4.35 9.16 -12.12
C SER A 76 5.12 8.42 -11.03
N ALA A 77 4.63 7.27 -10.58
CA ALA A 77 5.37 6.34 -9.73
C ALA A 77 6.68 5.88 -10.41
N GLY A 78 6.64 5.58 -11.70
CA GLY A 78 7.82 5.21 -12.49
C GLY A 78 8.89 6.31 -12.56
N ARG A 79 8.51 7.58 -12.62
CA ARG A 79 9.45 8.71 -12.54
C ARG A 79 10.00 8.89 -11.13
N ARG A 80 9.14 8.80 -10.11
CA ARG A 80 9.55 8.97 -8.71
C ARG A 80 10.50 7.85 -8.26
N ARG A 81 10.19 6.60 -8.59
CA ARG A 81 11.03 5.44 -8.23
C ARG A 81 12.46 5.59 -8.75
N ALA A 82 12.63 6.19 -9.93
CA ALA A 82 13.95 6.40 -10.51
C ALA A 82 14.75 7.44 -9.71
N LYS A 83 14.09 8.48 -9.18
CA LYS A 83 14.72 9.44 -8.25
C LYS A 83 15.10 8.76 -6.94
N ASP A 84 14.23 7.88 -6.44
CA ASP A 84 14.45 7.11 -5.22
C ASP A 84 15.38 5.89 -5.42
N GLN A 85 16.02 5.76 -6.60
CA GLN A 85 16.94 4.67 -6.95
C GLN A 85 16.34 3.26 -6.82
N VAL A 86 15.01 3.12 -6.96
CA VAL A 86 14.32 1.83 -6.93
C VAL A 86 14.36 1.19 -8.32
N ARG A 87 14.98 0.00 -8.38
CA ARG A 87 15.36 -0.71 -9.62
C ARG A 87 14.24 -0.86 -10.65
N SER A 88 13.03 -1.22 -10.24
CA SER A 88 11.92 -1.51 -11.15
C SER A 88 10.56 -1.22 -10.53
N MET A 89 9.50 -1.18 -11.35
CA MET A 89 8.12 -1.10 -10.83
C MET A 89 7.78 -2.31 -9.97
N SER A 90 8.26 -3.52 -10.32
CA SER A 90 8.06 -4.71 -9.49
C SER A 90 8.74 -4.58 -8.13
N ALA A 91 9.97 -4.06 -8.09
CA ALA A 91 10.66 -3.79 -6.83
C ALA A 91 9.93 -2.74 -5.99
N LEU A 92 9.43 -1.67 -6.60
CA LEU A 92 8.60 -0.68 -5.91
C LEU A 92 7.35 -1.32 -5.29
N CYS A 93 6.64 -2.15 -6.06
CA CYS A 93 5.44 -2.83 -5.57
C CYS A 93 5.75 -3.77 -4.40
N GLU A 94 6.87 -4.51 -4.48
CA GLU A 94 7.34 -5.38 -3.40
C GLU A 94 7.70 -4.59 -2.14
N ILE A 95 8.38 -3.45 -2.27
CA ILE A 95 8.73 -2.57 -1.15
C ILE A 95 7.47 -1.99 -0.48
N LEU A 96 6.50 -1.52 -1.26
CA LEU A 96 5.25 -0.97 -0.72
C LEU A 96 4.47 -2.03 0.05
N LEU A 97 4.35 -3.25 -0.49
CA LEU A 97 3.66 -4.34 0.20
C LEU A 97 4.40 -4.83 1.44
N ASP A 98 5.72 -4.90 1.41
CA ASP A 98 6.53 -5.24 2.59
C ASP A 98 6.36 -4.19 3.70
N ALA A 99 6.44 -2.90 3.35
CA ALA A 99 6.21 -1.80 4.28
C ALA A 99 4.79 -1.84 4.88
N TYR A 100 3.79 -2.20 4.07
CA TYR A 100 2.43 -2.38 4.55
C TYR A 100 2.32 -3.58 5.50
N ALA A 101 2.86 -4.75 5.13
CA ALA A 101 2.87 -5.93 5.99
C ALA A 101 3.50 -5.63 7.36
N ARG A 102 4.59 -4.86 7.37
CA ARG A 102 5.31 -4.39 8.57
C ARG A 102 4.58 -3.30 9.36
N GLY A 103 3.59 -2.63 8.77
CA GLY A 103 2.86 -1.53 9.40
C GLY A 103 3.59 -0.20 9.38
N GLU A 104 4.56 -0.07 8.48
CA GLU A 104 5.27 1.19 8.26
C GLU A 104 4.42 2.16 7.44
N ILE A 105 3.51 1.64 6.61
CA ILE A 105 2.58 2.45 5.82
C ILE A 105 1.12 2.03 6.09
N HIS A 106 0.23 3.03 6.12
CA HIS A 106 -1.20 2.86 6.34
C HIS A 106 -1.97 3.59 5.23
N PRO A 107 -2.13 3.00 4.04
CA PRO A 107 -2.71 3.67 2.87
C PRO A 107 -4.19 4.08 3.05
N TYR A 108 -4.85 3.59 4.10
CA TYR A 108 -6.21 3.95 4.48
C TYR A 108 -6.28 4.98 5.62
N ALA A 109 -5.15 5.41 6.21
CA ALA A 109 -5.15 6.33 7.35
C ALA A 109 -5.79 7.69 7.02
N CYS A 110 -5.71 8.14 5.77
CA CYS A 110 -6.38 9.35 5.30
C CYS A 110 -7.90 9.18 5.10
N MET A 111 -8.47 7.99 5.30
CA MET A 111 -9.91 7.74 5.18
C MET A 111 -10.68 7.97 6.48
N VAL A 112 -9.99 8.16 7.61
CA VAL A 112 -10.65 8.67 8.81
C VAL A 112 -10.91 10.15 8.57
N THR A 113 -12.14 10.46 8.19
CA THR A 113 -12.61 11.84 8.15
C THR A 113 -12.48 12.45 9.54
N THR A 114 -12.27 13.77 9.62
CA THR A 114 -12.21 14.50 10.91
C THR A 114 -13.42 14.17 11.79
N ALA A 115 -14.59 13.94 11.18
CA ALA A 115 -15.82 13.51 11.84
C ALA A 115 -15.68 12.15 12.55
N GLN A 116 -15.14 11.12 11.87
CA GLN A 116 -14.92 9.80 12.48
C GLN A 116 -13.84 9.83 13.58
N ARG A 117 -12.88 10.75 13.48
CA ARG A 117 -11.86 10.97 14.51
C ARG A 117 -12.45 11.64 15.77
N ASP A 118 -13.43 12.53 15.61
CA ASP A 118 -14.15 13.15 16.73
C ASP A 118 -15.15 12.19 17.39
N GLU A 119 -15.84 11.35 16.63
CA GLU A 119 -16.72 10.30 17.18
C GLU A 119 -15.96 9.27 18.05
N LEU A 120 -14.73 8.92 17.67
CA LEU A 120 -13.87 8.05 18.47
C LEU A 120 -13.39 8.71 19.78
N LYS A 121 -13.26 10.04 19.81
CA LYS A 121 -12.91 10.77 21.04
C LYS A 121 -14.09 10.89 22.01
N GLN A 122 -15.32 10.91 21.52
CA GLN A 122 -16.53 11.01 22.34
C GLN A 122 -16.93 9.70 23.02
N THR A 123 -16.41 8.55 22.55
CA THR A 123 -16.75 7.21 23.07
C THR A 123 -15.83 6.71 24.19
N THR A 124 -14.92 7.56 24.70
CA THR A 124 -14.21 7.25 25.96
C THR A 124 -15.08 7.70 27.13
N PRO A 125 -15.79 6.79 27.85
CA PRO A 125 -16.49 7.19 29.05
C PRO A 125 -15.46 7.65 30.09
N ALA A 126 -15.66 8.84 30.65
CA ALA A 126 -14.89 9.32 31.79
C ALA A 126 -14.97 8.28 32.93
N PRO A 127 -13.87 8.05 33.66
CA PRO A 127 -13.91 7.12 34.79
C PRO A 127 -14.91 7.65 35.81
N VAL A 128 -15.91 6.82 36.14
CA VAL A 128 -16.85 7.10 37.22
C VAL A 128 -16.05 7.17 38.50
N ALA A 129 -15.91 8.37 39.05
CA ALA A 129 -15.29 8.60 40.34
C ALA A 129 -16.16 7.95 41.42
N ALA A 130 -15.54 7.11 42.24
CA ALA A 130 -16.13 6.48 43.43
C ALA A 130 -16.15 7.45 44.62
#